data_AF-A0A409YJK4-F1
#
_entry.id   AF-A0A409YJK4-F1
#
_cell.length_a   1.000
_cell.length_b   1.000
_cell.length_c   1.000
_cell.angle_alpha   90.00
_cell.angle_beta   90.00
_cell.angle_gamma   90.00
#
_symmetry.space_group_name_H-M   'P 1'
#
loop_
_entity.id
_entity.type
_entity.pdbx_description
1 polymer ?
#
loop_
_entity_poly.entity_id
_entity_poly.type
_entity_poly.pdbx_seq_one_letter_code
_entity_poly.pdbx_strand_id
1 'polypeptide(L)'
;MTGGHKKRQKSKGKASKPTIKIPSTPMGAPKSVSTSPADDKNASAQDPQSSLASPSPFRTPPTSPSTPAPDLPPMTSVPEQHSLQDPVIAAEDIASPEILAIADVFATMKSALVSMTSAFDHLGAQTDKLMEIATDTKATQQLRLVQSTLEKQIEKQKAEIESLRTSLQHKIKEAVENKIKEEMYNMLKESIQQQIEEKVRQELALQIPEDLHQQVISHKRQILEVKASLHNSEARRYNALQTIPGPNARLRPLLRPLPTPEQSPVILISPSSSPGESPTPVSAFPHVPAPTPIKRSISHPLRSAVPDTPLTPSQIFPRDLSALFALSQEEARRLLHEYGLDSATASPVKESAKPKALASVDEETTDSEEDDSEAHARDLNTFMAHIGVPFLMIPAPKEKKDESAPMSARTRRRTLLTPLIIK
;
A
#
# COMPACT_ATOMS: atom_id res chain seq x y z
N MET A 1 -49.59 -16.12 -41.60
CA MET A 1 -51.00 -15.73 -41.36
C MET A 1 -51.25 -15.97 -39.88
N THR A 2 -51.21 -14.99 -39.00
CA THR A 2 -52.33 -14.08 -38.69
C THR A 2 -51.76 -12.78 -38.10
N GLY A 3 -52.05 -11.64 -38.75
CA GLY A 3 -51.63 -10.31 -38.31
C GLY A 3 -52.64 -9.71 -37.32
N GLY A 4 -52.18 -9.46 -36.09
CA GLY A 4 -52.97 -8.77 -35.05
C GLY A 4 -52.79 -7.26 -35.12
N HIS A 5 -53.77 -6.55 -35.66
CA HIS A 5 -53.84 -5.09 -35.63
C HIS A 5 -54.15 -4.57 -34.21
N LYS A 6 -53.16 -3.98 -33.54
CA LYS A 6 -53.38 -3.16 -32.33
C LYS A 6 -53.69 -1.71 -32.73
N LYS A 7 -54.95 -1.29 -32.54
CA LYS A 7 -55.40 0.11 -32.59
C LYS A 7 -54.72 0.92 -31.47
N ARG A 8 -53.92 1.92 -31.84
CA ARG A 8 -53.42 2.97 -30.91
C ARG A 8 -54.53 4.00 -30.69
N GLN A 9 -55.09 4.05 -29.49
CA GLN A 9 -55.90 5.18 -29.02
C GLN A 9 -54.98 6.39 -28.76
N LYS A 10 -55.23 7.48 -29.47
CA LYS A 10 -54.62 8.80 -29.25
C LYS A 10 -55.45 9.52 -28.17
N SER A 11 -55.00 9.50 -26.92
CA SER A 11 -55.53 10.40 -25.89
C SER A 11 -54.86 11.78 -26.05
N LYS A 12 -55.66 12.81 -26.34
CA LYS A 12 -55.25 14.22 -26.27
C LYS A 12 -55.07 14.61 -24.80
N GLY A 13 -53.86 14.53 -24.28
CA GLY A 13 -53.49 15.10 -22.99
C GLY A 13 -53.40 16.62 -23.07
N LYS A 14 -54.23 17.33 -22.30
CA LYS A 14 -54.09 18.78 -22.05
C LYS A 14 -52.78 19.02 -21.28
N ALA A 15 -51.99 19.98 -21.74
CA ALA A 15 -50.76 20.39 -21.07
C ALA A 15 -51.09 21.01 -19.69
N SER A 16 -50.68 20.32 -18.63
CA SER A 16 -50.64 20.83 -17.26
C SER A 16 -49.41 21.72 -17.11
N LYS A 17 -49.61 22.97 -16.67
CA LYS A 17 -48.52 23.91 -16.35
C LYS A 17 -47.78 23.43 -15.09
N PRO A 18 -46.44 23.43 -15.05
CA PRO A 18 -45.70 23.07 -13.85
C PRO A 18 -45.81 24.18 -12.80
N THR A 19 -46.59 23.93 -11.74
CA THR A 19 -46.60 24.76 -10.53
C THR A 19 -45.40 24.38 -9.67
N ILE A 20 -44.35 25.21 -9.69
CA ILE A 20 -43.19 25.10 -8.81
C ILE A 20 -43.64 25.49 -7.39
N LYS A 21 -43.85 24.51 -6.51
CA LYS A 21 -44.01 24.73 -5.08
C LYS A 21 -42.62 24.89 -4.47
N ILE A 22 -42.26 26.12 -4.13
CA ILE A 22 -41.07 26.42 -3.33
C ILE A 22 -41.38 26.00 -1.88
N PRO A 23 -40.59 25.11 -1.24
CA PRO A 23 -40.79 24.78 0.16
C PRO A 23 -40.40 25.96 1.05
N SER A 24 -41.28 26.29 1.99
CA SER A 24 -41.07 27.31 3.02
C SER A 24 -39.89 26.91 3.90
N THR A 25 -38.87 27.77 3.97
CA THR A 25 -37.76 27.70 4.92
C THR A 25 -38.28 27.75 6.37
N PRO A 26 -37.88 26.82 7.26
CA PRO A 26 -38.19 26.93 8.68
C PRO A 26 -37.26 27.95 9.34
N MET A 27 -37.78 29.15 9.57
CA MET A 27 -37.28 30.04 10.62
C MET A 27 -37.71 29.47 11.97
N GLY A 28 -36.78 29.39 12.93
CA GLY A 28 -37.15 29.35 14.35
C GLY A 28 -36.31 28.41 15.20
N ALA A 29 -35.15 28.90 15.65
CA ALA A 29 -34.63 28.52 16.96
C ALA A 29 -35.50 29.20 18.04
N PRO A 30 -35.67 28.58 19.21
CA PRO A 30 -35.21 29.31 20.39
C PRO A 30 -34.47 28.47 21.43
N LYS A 31 -33.66 29.23 22.17
CA LYS A 31 -32.88 28.94 23.39
C LYS A 31 -33.63 28.16 24.48
N SER A 32 -32.92 27.24 25.13
CA SER A 32 -33.08 26.85 26.55
C SER A 32 -31.73 26.26 27.01
N VAL A 33 -30.88 26.99 27.75
CA VAL A 33 -30.85 27.11 29.22
C VAL A 33 -30.94 25.76 29.94
N SER A 34 -29.77 25.31 30.41
CA SER A 34 -29.44 24.72 31.72
C SER A 34 -30.51 23.90 32.45
N THR A 35 -30.22 22.62 32.70
CA THR A 35 -30.04 22.05 34.06
C THR A 35 -29.55 20.60 33.97
N SER A 36 -28.50 20.29 34.74
CA SER A 36 -28.05 18.95 35.12
C SER A 36 -29.15 18.16 35.84
N PRO A 37 -29.08 16.82 35.88
CA PRO A 37 -28.48 16.21 37.08
C PRO A 37 -27.60 14.99 36.80
N ALA A 38 -26.72 14.74 37.77
CA ALA A 38 -25.97 13.52 37.95
C ALA A 38 -26.90 12.31 38.13
N ASP A 39 -26.51 11.16 37.60
CA ASP A 39 -26.43 9.93 38.39
C ASP A 39 -25.68 8.81 37.65
N ASP A 40 -24.99 8.03 38.47
CA ASP A 40 -24.14 6.88 38.19
C ASP A 40 -24.70 5.85 37.20
N LYS A 41 -23.79 5.26 36.40
CA LYS A 41 -23.50 3.81 36.42
C LYS A 41 -22.52 3.40 35.31
N ASN A 42 -21.29 3.13 35.74
CA ASN A 42 -20.62 1.83 35.60
C ASN A 42 -21.09 0.95 34.41
N ALA A 43 -20.37 1.01 33.29
CA ALA A 43 -20.27 -0.09 32.34
C ALA A 43 -18.94 0.00 31.58
N SER A 44 -18.07 -0.94 31.93
CA SER A 44 -16.85 -1.37 31.26
C SER A 44 -16.88 -1.20 29.73
N ALA A 45 -16.06 -0.29 29.21
CA ALA A 45 -15.68 -0.27 27.80
C ALA A 45 -14.40 -1.11 27.67
N GLN A 46 -14.58 -2.38 27.28
CA GLN A 46 -13.50 -3.21 26.76
C GLN A 46 -13.12 -2.71 25.36
N ASP A 47 -11.83 -2.46 25.17
CA ASP A 47 -11.18 -2.37 23.87
C ASP A 47 -11.49 -3.61 23.00
N PRO A 48 -11.87 -3.47 21.73
CA PRO A 48 -11.72 -4.57 20.77
C PRO A 48 -10.24 -4.63 20.34
N GLN A 49 -9.45 -5.39 21.09
CA GLN A 49 -8.17 -5.89 20.58
C GLN A 49 -8.44 -6.72 19.32
N SER A 50 -8.01 -6.19 18.18
CA SER A 50 -7.93 -6.90 16.92
C SER A 50 -6.82 -7.95 17.02
N SER A 51 -7.20 -9.20 17.31
CA SER A 51 -6.33 -10.36 17.18
C SER A 51 -6.19 -10.72 15.70
N LEU A 52 -5.04 -10.34 15.13
CA LEU A 52 -4.58 -10.87 13.84
C LEU A 52 -4.24 -12.34 14.03
N ALA A 53 -5.19 -13.19 13.66
CA ALA A 53 -5.05 -14.63 13.62
C ALA A 53 -4.04 -15.06 12.54
N SER A 54 -3.24 -16.04 12.91
CA SER A 54 -2.26 -16.77 12.11
C SER A 54 -2.80 -17.26 10.75
N PRO A 55 -2.00 -17.19 9.67
CA PRO A 55 -2.25 -18.00 8.48
C PRO A 55 -1.65 -19.40 8.68
N SER A 56 -2.50 -20.42 8.84
CA SER A 56 -2.11 -21.80 8.61
C SER A 56 -2.32 -22.13 7.12
N PRO A 57 -1.33 -22.69 6.41
CA PRO A 57 -1.55 -23.22 5.08
C PRO A 57 -1.74 -24.74 5.12
N PHE A 58 -2.87 -25.16 4.56
CA PHE A 58 -3.07 -26.39 3.79
C PHE A 58 -2.63 -27.73 4.41
N ARG A 59 -3.59 -28.36 5.09
CA ARG A 59 -3.67 -29.83 5.17
C ARG A 59 -4.12 -30.38 3.81
N THR A 60 -3.25 -31.12 3.15
CA THR A 60 -3.62 -32.02 2.04
C THR A 60 -4.34 -33.27 2.58
N PRO A 61 -5.26 -33.87 1.79
CA PRO A 61 -5.95 -35.10 2.18
C PRO A 61 -5.01 -36.32 2.14
N PRO A 62 -5.19 -37.31 3.04
CA PRO A 62 -4.41 -38.53 3.03
C PRO A 62 -4.82 -39.39 1.82
N THR A 63 -3.86 -39.65 0.95
CA THR A 63 -4.02 -40.56 -0.18
C THR A 63 -3.52 -41.95 0.26
N SER A 64 -4.34 -42.96 -0.04
CA SER A 64 -4.01 -44.39 -0.17
C SER A 64 -4.10 -45.30 1.07
N PRO A 65 -5.01 -46.29 1.04
CA PRO A 65 -4.95 -47.46 1.91
C PRO A 65 -3.92 -48.46 1.38
N SER A 66 -2.98 -48.84 2.25
CA SER A 66 -2.11 -50.00 2.03
C SER A 66 -2.95 -51.26 1.92
N THR A 67 -3.00 -51.84 0.72
CA THR A 67 -3.37 -53.24 0.50
C THR A 67 -2.35 -54.16 1.18
N PRO A 68 -2.78 -55.11 2.02
CA PRO A 68 -1.93 -56.19 2.46
C PRO A 68 -1.69 -57.14 1.29
N ALA A 69 -0.42 -57.38 0.95
CA ALA A 69 -0.02 -58.46 0.06
C ALA A 69 -0.42 -59.80 0.72
N PRO A 70 -1.23 -60.65 0.07
CA PRO A 70 -1.43 -62.00 0.54
C PRO A 70 -0.21 -62.84 0.19
N ASP A 71 0.30 -63.51 1.22
CA ASP A 71 1.28 -64.58 1.19
C ASP A 71 1.09 -65.53 0.01
N LEU A 72 2.20 -65.82 -0.66
CA LEU A 72 2.37 -66.96 -1.55
C LEU A 72 2.58 -68.22 -0.69
N PRO A 73 1.73 -69.26 -0.78
CA PRO A 73 2.05 -70.58 -0.26
C PRO A 73 2.96 -71.37 -1.22
N PRO A 74 3.60 -72.43 -0.73
CA PRO A 74 4.95 -72.84 -1.11
C PRO A 74 5.00 -73.79 -2.31
N MET A 75 6.13 -73.78 -3.00
CA MET A 75 6.54 -74.84 -3.92
C MET A 75 6.52 -76.18 -3.19
N THR A 76 5.57 -77.04 -3.55
CA THR A 76 5.58 -78.47 -3.19
C THR A 76 5.64 -79.24 -4.50
N SER A 77 6.86 -79.46 -4.99
CA SER A 77 7.13 -80.23 -6.19
C SER A 77 7.84 -81.52 -5.81
N VAL A 78 7.15 -82.63 -6.10
CA VAL A 78 7.69 -83.95 -6.49
C VAL A 78 8.34 -84.81 -5.38
N PRO A 79 7.65 -85.84 -4.89
CA PRO A 79 8.31 -87.04 -4.40
C PRO A 79 8.74 -87.91 -5.59
N GLU A 80 10.05 -88.06 -5.72
CA GLU A 80 10.76 -89.02 -6.54
C GLU A 80 10.39 -90.44 -6.06
N GLN A 81 9.51 -91.12 -6.81
CA GLN A 81 9.14 -92.51 -6.53
C GLN A 81 10.12 -93.47 -7.22
N HIS A 82 10.73 -94.28 -6.38
CA HIS A 82 11.61 -95.40 -6.68
C HIS A 82 11.05 -96.33 -7.77
N SER A 83 11.79 -96.43 -8.87
CA SER A 83 11.74 -97.55 -9.81
C SER A 83 12.40 -98.77 -9.17
N LEU A 84 11.61 -99.65 -8.54
CA LEU A 84 12.01 -101.03 -8.25
C LEU A 84 11.66 -101.88 -9.47
N GLN A 85 12.69 -102.36 -10.15
CA GLN A 85 12.62 -103.39 -11.17
C GLN A 85 12.42 -104.74 -10.48
N ASP A 86 11.31 -105.42 -10.80
CA ASP A 86 11.07 -106.83 -10.47
C ASP A 86 11.32 -107.73 -11.69
N PRO A 87 11.69 -109.00 -11.47
CA PRO A 87 12.30 -109.88 -12.47
C PRO A 87 11.27 -110.62 -13.33
N VAL A 88 11.64 -110.78 -14.61
CA VAL A 88 10.98 -111.66 -15.57
C VAL A 88 11.24 -113.11 -15.16
N ILE A 89 10.21 -113.82 -14.67
CA ILE A 89 10.20 -115.27 -14.59
C ILE A 89 9.18 -115.77 -15.61
N ALA A 90 9.70 -116.30 -16.71
CA ALA A 90 8.95 -117.11 -17.66
C ALA A 90 8.59 -118.45 -17.00
N ALA A 91 7.29 -118.73 -16.89
CA ALA A 91 6.77 -120.06 -16.62
C ALA A 91 5.78 -120.37 -17.74
N GLU A 92 6.32 -120.93 -18.82
CA GLU A 92 5.53 -121.66 -19.80
C GLU A 92 5.07 -122.98 -19.20
N ASP A 93 3.84 -123.34 -19.57
CA ASP A 93 3.33 -124.69 -19.68
C ASP A 93 3.03 -125.45 -18.38
N ILE A 94 1.73 -125.60 -18.13
CA ILE A 94 0.95 -126.76 -17.66
C ILE A 94 -0.29 -126.17 -16.96
N ALA A 95 -1.24 -125.66 -17.76
CA ALA A 95 -2.54 -125.25 -17.25
C ALA A 95 -3.64 -125.89 -18.08
N SER A 96 -4.46 -126.72 -17.42
CA SER A 96 -5.65 -127.34 -17.98
C SER A 96 -6.61 -126.28 -18.55
N PRO A 97 -7.22 -126.50 -19.73
CA PRO A 97 -8.04 -125.52 -20.43
C PRO A 97 -9.24 -124.98 -19.61
N GLU A 98 -9.72 -125.73 -18.61
CA GLU A 98 -10.81 -125.31 -17.73
C GLU A 98 -10.34 -124.33 -16.63
N ILE A 99 -9.11 -124.47 -16.15
CA ILE A 99 -8.51 -123.54 -15.18
C ILE A 99 -8.17 -122.21 -15.87
N LEU A 100 -7.75 -122.25 -17.14
CA LEU A 100 -7.59 -121.06 -17.98
C LEU A 100 -8.93 -120.34 -18.21
N ALA A 101 -10.03 -121.06 -18.44
CA ALA A 101 -11.35 -120.46 -18.58
C ALA A 101 -11.84 -119.80 -17.28
N ILE A 102 -11.62 -120.41 -16.11
CA ILE A 102 -11.96 -119.82 -14.81
C ILE A 102 -11.05 -118.62 -14.50
N ALA A 103 -9.76 -118.70 -14.83
CA ALA A 103 -8.82 -117.59 -14.71
C ALA A 103 -9.21 -116.42 -15.62
N ASP A 104 -9.70 -116.69 -16.84
CA ASP A 104 -10.23 -115.68 -17.76
C ASP A 104 -11.51 -115.03 -17.23
N VAL A 105 -12.42 -115.79 -16.60
CA VAL A 105 -13.61 -115.22 -15.94
C VAL A 105 -13.24 -114.36 -14.73
N PHE A 106 -12.28 -114.81 -13.91
CA PHE A 106 -11.78 -114.00 -12.79
C PHE A 106 -10.99 -112.79 -13.26
N ALA A 107 -10.22 -112.90 -14.35
CA ALA A 107 -9.50 -111.79 -14.96
C ALA A 107 -10.48 -110.77 -15.56
N THR A 108 -11.54 -111.22 -16.24
CA THR A 108 -12.59 -110.33 -16.75
C THR A 108 -13.40 -109.70 -15.63
N MET A 109 -13.75 -110.42 -14.56
CA MET A 109 -14.46 -109.84 -13.42
C MET A 109 -13.59 -108.83 -12.64
N LYS A 110 -12.30 -109.11 -12.48
CA LYS A 110 -11.33 -108.13 -11.91
C LYS A 110 -11.15 -106.93 -12.82
N SER A 111 -11.05 -107.13 -14.13
CA SER A 111 -10.97 -106.06 -15.13
C SER A 111 -12.23 -105.19 -15.09
N ALA A 112 -13.41 -105.79 -14.99
CA ALA A 112 -14.68 -105.08 -14.83
C ALA A 112 -14.75 -104.30 -13.52
N LEU A 113 -14.29 -104.86 -12.39
CA LEU A 113 -14.20 -104.15 -11.12
C LEU A 113 -13.22 -102.98 -11.18
N VAL A 114 -12.01 -103.19 -11.72
CA VAL A 114 -11.03 -102.10 -11.92
C VAL A 114 -11.58 -101.03 -12.85
N SER A 115 -12.31 -101.42 -13.91
CA SER A 115 -12.98 -100.50 -14.82
C SER A 115 -14.12 -99.73 -14.17
N MET A 116 -14.87 -100.34 -13.24
CA MET A 116 -15.91 -99.65 -12.48
C MET A 116 -15.29 -98.70 -11.46
N THR A 117 -14.24 -99.12 -10.74
CA THR A 117 -13.53 -98.25 -9.80
C THR A 117 -12.93 -97.05 -10.53
N SER A 118 -12.30 -97.25 -11.69
CA SER A 118 -11.77 -96.14 -12.49
C SER A 118 -12.86 -95.24 -13.05
N ALA A 119 -14.04 -95.78 -13.38
CA ALA A 119 -15.20 -94.98 -13.77
C ALA A 119 -15.73 -94.13 -12.59
N PHE A 120 -15.75 -94.68 -11.36
CA PHE A 120 -16.12 -93.92 -10.16
C PHE A 120 -15.09 -92.85 -9.80
N ASP A 121 -13.79 -93.14 -9.92
CA ASP A 121 -12.74 -92.15 -9.73
C ASP A 121 -12.84 -91.03 -10.79
N HIS A 122 -13.16 -91.38 -12.04
CA HIS A 122 -13.40 -90.40 -13.08
C HIS A 122 -14.64 -89.54 -12.79
N LEU A 123 -15.72 -90.13 -12.31
CA LEU A 123 -16.92 -89.41 -11.89
C LEU A 123 -16.65 -88.50 -10.69
N GLY A 124 -15.84 -88.95 -9.72
CA GLY A 124 -15.36 -88.15 -8.59
C GLY A 124 -14.57 -86.94 -9.06
N ALA A 125 -13.56 -87.16 -9.90
CA ALA A 125 -12.74 -86.09 -10.48
C ALA A 125 -13.56 -85.11 -11.34
N GLN A 126 -14.60 -85.60 -12.05
CA GLN A 126 -15.53 -84.74 -12.77
C GLN A 126 -16.44 -83.94 -11.82
N THR A 127 -16.87 -84.54 -10.71
CA THR A 127 -17.70 -83.88 -9.69
C THR A 127 -16.92 -82.77 -9.01
N ASP A 128 -15.65 -82.98 -8.69
CA ASP A 128 -14.76 -81.96 -8.12
C ASP A 128 -14.58 -80.77 -9.08
N LYS A 129 -14.36 -81.04 -10.37
CA LYS A 129 -14.31 -80.01 -11.42
C LYS A 129 -15.63 -79.26 -11.54
N LEU A 130 -16.76 -79.94 -11.42
CA LEU A 130 -18.08 -79.31 -11.51
C LEU A 130 -18.35 -78.42 -10.29
N MET A 131 -17.91 -78.83 -9.09
CA MET A 131 -17.94 -77.97 -7.91
C MET A 131 -17.05 -76.74 -8.06
N GLU A 132 -15.84 -76.89 -8.62
CA GLU A 132 -14.94 -75.77 -8.94
C GLU A 132 -15.60 -74.78 -9.93
N ILE A 133 -16.18 -75.28 -11.02
CA ILE A 133 -16.92 -74.47 -11.99
C ILE A 133 -18.12 -73.78 -11.31
N ALA A 134 -18.83 -74.45 -10.41
CA ALA A 134 -19.96 -73.86 -9.70
C ALA A 134 -19.52 -72.70 -8.78
N THR A 135 -18.36 -72.82 -8.13
CA THR A 135 -17.78 -71.71 -7.34
C THR A 135 -17.36 -70.55 -8.21
N ASP A 136 -16.72 -70.81 -9.36
CA ASP A 136 -16.32 -69.78 -10.33
C ASP A 136 -17.54 -69.08 -10.95
N THR A 137 -18.60 -69.82 -11.23
CA THR A 137 -19.86 -69.27 -11.74
C THR A 137 -20.51 -68.33 -10.72
N LYS A 138 -20.44 -68.64 -9.42
CA LYS A 138 -20.91 -67.73 -8.36
C LYS A 138 -20.02 -66.49 -8.23
N ALA A 139 -18.70 -66.65 -8.29
CA ALA A 139 -17.75 -65.54 -8.24
C ALA A 139 -17.97 -64.56 -9.41
N THR A 140 -18.15 -65.07 -10.63
CA THR A 140 -18.44 -64.24 -11.81
C THR A 140 -19.77 -63.50 -11.71
N GLN A 141 -20.81 -64.11 -11.13
CA GLN A 141 -22.09 -63.43 -10.86
C GLN A 141 -21.95 -62.30 -9.85
N GLN A 142 -21.21 -62.51 -8.76
CA GLN A 142 -20.92 -61.47 -7.79
C GLN A 142 -20.12 -60.32 -8.40
N LEU A 143 -19.13 -60.64 -9.24
CA LEU A 143 -18.32 -59.66 -9.95
C LEU A 143 -19.18 -58.80 -10.89
N ARG A 144 -20.12 -59.41 -11.63
CA ARG A 144 -21.10 -58.66 -12.44
C ARG A 144 -21.99 -57.74 -11.60
N LEU A 145 -22.42 -58.19 -10.42
CA LEU A 145 -23.21 -57.36 -9.51
C LEU A 145 -22.39 -56.14 -9.07
N VAL A 146 -21.15 -56.34 -8.63
CA VAL A 146 -20.24 -55.25 -8.22
C VAL A 146 -19.95 -54.30 -9.39
N GLN A 147 -19.75 -54.81 -10.61
CA GLN A 147 -19.59 -53.96 -11.80
C GLN A 147 -20.84 -53.11 -12.03
N SER A 148 -22.04 -53.70 -11.97
CA SER A 148 -23.28 -52.96 -12.19
C SER A 148 -23.56 -51.91 -11.12
N THR A 149 -23.17 -52.15 -9.86
CA THR A 149 -23.31 -51.16 -8.78
C THR A 149 -22.29 -50.04 -8.93
N LEU A 150 -21.06 -50.36 -9.34
CA LEU A 150 -20.02 -49.38 -9.63
C LEU A 150 -20.42 -48.47 -10.80
N GLU A 151 -20.94 -49.03 -11.90
CA GLU A 151 -21.42 -48.26 -13.06
C GLU A 151 -22.54 -47.28 -12.65
N LYS A 152 -23.54 -47.76 -11.89
CA LYS A 152 -24.60 -46.88 -11.36
C LYS A 152 -24.06 -45.76 -10.48
N GLN A 153 -23.04 -46.04 -9.67
CA GLN A 153 -22.39 -45.01 -8.85
C GLN A 153 -21.63 -44.00 -9.71
N ILE A 154 -20.93 -44.44 -10.75
CA ILE A 154 -20.22 -43.57 -11.70
C ILE A 154 -21.22 -42.67 -12.43
N GLU A 155 -22.34 -43.20 -12.90
CA GLU A 155 -23.39 -42.42 -13.56
C GLU A 155 -24.00 -41.37 -12.60
N LYS A 156 -24.29 -41.78 -11.36
CA LYS A 156 -24.81 -40.88 -10.33
C LYS A 156 -23.81 -39.74 -10.04
N GLN A 157 -22.54 -40.07 -9.82
CA GLN A 157 -21.51 -39.07 -9.57
C GLN A 157 -21.30 -38.14 -10.77
N LYS A 158 -21.35 -38.67 -12.00
CA LYS A 158 -21.25 -37.85 -13.21
C LYS A 158 -22.41 -36.84 -13.30
N ALA A 159 -23.64 -37.29 -13.03
CA ALA A 159 -24.80 -36.40 -13.01
C ALA A 159 -24.69 -35.33 -11.89
N GLU A 160 -24.19 -35.70 -10.71
CA GLU A 160 -23.94 -34.75 -9.61
C GLU A 160 -22.87 -33.73 -10.00
N ILE A 161 -21.76 -34.15 -10.62
CA ILE A 161 -20.70 -33.26 -11.11
C ILE A 161 -21.21 -32.31 -12.18
N GLU A 162 -22.04 -32.80 -13.11
CA GLU A 162 -22.66 -31.95 -14.14
C GLU A 162 -23.59 -30.91 -13.53
N SER A 163 -24.44 -31.30 -12.57
CA SER A 163 -25.31 -30.38 -11.82
C SER A 163 -24.52 -29.33 -11.04
N LEU A 164 -23.43 -29.73 -10.37
CA LEU A 164 -22.52 -28.81 -9.68
C LEU A 164 -21.87 -27.84 -10.66
N ARG A 165 -21.44 -28.33 -11.82
CA ARG A 165 -20.84 -27.50 -12.87
C ARG A 165 -21.82 -26.44 -13.39
N THR A 166 -23.06 -26.81 -13.68
CA THR A 166 -24.08 -25.86 -14.15
C THR A 166 -24.45 -24.84 -13.08
N SER A 167 -24.60 -25.27 -11.83
CA SER A 167 -24.87 -24.39 -10.69
C SER A 167 -23.72 -23.40 -10.44
N LEU A 168 -22.48 -23.87 -10.47
CA LEU A 168 -21.29 -23.04 -10.31
C LEU A 168 -21.16 -22.04 -11.46
N GLN A 169 -21.37 -22.48 -12.71
CA GLN A 169 -21.34 -21.60 -13.88
C GLN A 169 -22.40 -20.49 -13.78
N HIS A 170 -23.62 -20.81 -13.32
CA HIS A 170 -24.66 -19.82 -13.12
C HIS A 170 -24.28 -18.79 -12.06
N LYS A 171 -23.80 -19.24 -10.89
CA LYS A 171 -23.35 -18.35 -9.79
C LYS A 171 -22.19 -17.46 -10.20
N ILE A 172 -21.22 -18.00 -10.94
CA ILE A 172 -20.09 -17.21 -11.46
C ILE A 172 -20.60 -16.15 -12.44
N LYS A 173 -21.49 -16.53 -13.37
CA LYS A 173 -22.06 -15.59 -14.35
C LYS A 173 -22.82 -14.45 -13.66
N GLU A 174 -23.65 -14.77 -12.67
CA GLU A 174 -24.41 -13.80 -11.89
C GLU A 174 -23.49 -12.87 -11.09
N ALA A 175 -22.48 -13.42 -10.40
CA ALA A 175 -21.52 -12.64 -9.64
C ALA A 175 -20.72 -11.67 -10.53
N VAL A 176 -20.30 -12.13 -11.72
CA VAL A 176 -19.59 -11.30 -12.71
C VAL A 176 -20.51 -10.20 -13.26
N GLU A 177 -21.76 -10.51 -13.60
CA GLU A 177 -22.72 -9.54 -14.10
C GLU A 177 -23.00 -8.44 -13.05
N ASN A 178 -23.19 -8.82 -11.79
CA ASN A 178 -23.42 -7.87 -10.70
C ASN A 178 -22.20 -6.97 -10.47
N LYS A 179 -20.99 -7.54 -10.49
CA LYS A 179 -19.75 -6.76 -10.34
C LYS A 179 -19.55 -5.75 -11.48
N ILE A 180 -19.81 -6.15 -12.73
CA ILE A 180 -19.72 -5.26 -13.89
C ILE A 180 -20.75 -4.12 -13.78
N LYS A 181 -21.98 -4.43 -13.36
CA LYS A 181 -23.02 -3.40 -13.15
C LYS A 181 -22.64 -2.41 -12.07
N GLU A 182 -22.10 -2.88 -10.95
CA GLU A 182 -21.64 -2.03 -9.86
C GLU A 182 -20.48 -1.12 -10.30
N GLU A 183 -19.48 -1.67 -10.99
CA GLU A 183 -18.34 -0.92 -11.50
C GLU A 183 -18.78 0.13 -12.54
N MET A 184 -19.66 -0.24 -13.47
CA MET A 184 -20.23 0.69 -14.46
C MET A 184 -21.06 1.80 -13.79
N TYR A 185 -21.83 1.48 -12.75
CA TYR A 185 -22.60 2.48 -12.00
C TYR A 185 -21.68 3.46 -11.29
N ASN A 186 -20.60 2.98 -10.65
CA ASN A 186 -19.62 3.84 -9.99
C ASN A 186 -18.89 4.74 -10.99
N MET A 187 -18.45 4.19 -12.13
CA MET A 187 -17.81 4.97 -13.21
C MET A 187 -18.77 6.03 -13.78
N LEU A 188 -20.03 5.68 -14.00
CA LEU A 188 -21.04 6.62 -14.48
C LEU A 188 -21.33 7.72 -13.46
N LYS A 189 -21.42 7.35 -12.18
CA LYS A 189 -21.62 8.29 -11.07
C LYS A 189 -20.47 9.29 -10.98
N GLU A 190 -19.23 8.82 -11.07
CA GLU A 190 -18.04 9.68 -11.06
C GLU A 190 -18.02 10.61 -12.28
N SER A 191 -18.33 10.11 -13.48
CA SER A 191 -18.39 10.93 -14.70
C SER A 191 -19.48 11.99 -14.63
N ILE A 192 -20.68 11.63 -14.15
CA ILE A 192 -21.78 12.57 -13.94
C ILE A 192 -21.39 13.61 -12.88
N GLN A 193 -20.79 13.19 -11.77
CA GLN A 193 -20.35 14.10 -10.72
C GLN A 193 -19.34 15.12 -11.26
N GLN A 194 -18.34 14.68 -12.02
CA GLN A 194 -17.36 15.58 -12.67
C GLN A 194 -18.04 16.57 -13.62
N GLN A 195 -18.97 16.10 -14.46
CA GLN A 195 -19.70 16.98 -15.37
C GLN A 195 -20.59 17.99 -14.64
N ILE A 196 -21.23 17.59 -13.53
CA ILE A 196 -22.03 18.49 -12.70
C ILE A 196 -21.12 19.51 -12.03
N GLU A 197 -20.01 19.10 -11.43
CA GLU A 197 -19.05 20.00 -10.80
C GLU A 197 -18.51 21.03 -11.81
N GLU A 198 -18.18 20.60 -13.02
CA GLU A 198 -17.70 21.48 -14.08
C GLU A 198 -18.78 22.47 -14.53
N LYS A 199 -20.01 22.01 -14.79
CA LYS A 199 -21.12 22.89 -15.19
C LYS A 199 -21.50 23.86 -14.09
N VAL A 200 -21.59 23.39 -12.84
CA VAL A 200 -21.86 24.25 -11.68
C VAL A 200 -20.75 25.28 -11.53
N ARG A 201 -19.49 24.90 -11.71
CA ARG A 201 -18.36 25.84 -11.70
C ARG A 201 -18.46 26.88 -12.80
N GLN A 202 -18.81 26.49 -14.03
CA GLN A 202 -18.99 27.41 -15.15
C GLN A 202 -20.13 28.40 -14.88
N GLU A 203 -21.27 27.91 -14.41
CA GLU A 203 -22.43 28.75 -14.06
C GLU A 203 -22.12 29.69 -12.89
N LEU A 204 -21.42 29.21 -11.87
CA LEU A 204 -20.97 30.06 -10.76
C LEU A 204 -19.98 31.14 -11.22
N ALA A 205 -19.07 30.82 -12.14
CA ALA A 205 -18.15 31.81 -12.69
C ALA A 205 -18.86 32.88 -13.53
N LEU A 206 -19.99 32.55 -14.16
CA LEU A 206 -20.83 33.52 -14.88
C LEU A 206 -21.71 34.35 -13.92
N GLN A 207 -22.19 33.75 -12.83
CA GLN A 207 -23.11 34.41 -11.89
C GLN A 207 -22.41 35.30 -10.87
N ILE A 208 -21.17 34.98 -10.50
CA ILE A 208 -20.41 35.75 -9.50
C ILE A 208 -19.49 36.71 -10.23
N PRO A 209 -19.70 38.05 -10.13
CA PRO A 209 -18.80 39.02 -10.72
C PRO A 209 -17.36 38.84 -10.22
N GLU A 210 -16.39 38.95 -11.12
CA GLU A 210 -14.96 38.82 -10.82
C GLU A 210 -14.52 39.81 -9.73
N ASP A 211 -15.09 41.01 -9.71
CA ASP A 211 -14.84 42.04 -8.70
C ASP A 211 -15.19 41.55 -7.28
N LEU A 212 -16.30 40.81 -7.13
CA LEU A 212 -16.71 40.25 -5.84
C LEU A 212 -15.77 39.11 -5.43
N HIS A 213 -15.28 38.31 -6.38
CA HIS A 213 -14.26 37.29 -6.13
C HIS A 213 -12.97 37.92 -5.61
N GLN A 214 -12.47 38.96 -6.28
CA GLN A 214 -11.28 39.70 -5.85
C GLN A 214 -11.50 40.35 -4.48
N GLN A 215 -12.70 40.87 -4.20
CA GLN A 215 -13.05 41.41 -2.89
C GLN A 215 -13.05 40.35 -1.79
N VAL A 216 -13.63 39.17 -2.04
CA VAL A 216 -13.60 38.07 -1.06
C VAL A 216 -12.16 37.59 -0.81
N ILE A 217 -11.34 37.52 -1.85
CA ILE A 217 -9.92 37.19 -1.75
C ILE A 217 -9.17 38.23 -0.92
N SER A 218 -9.39 39.53 -1.18
CA SER A 218 -8.74 40.61 -0.44
C SER A 218 -9.18 40.62 1.03
N HIS A 219 -10.48 40.46 1.32
CA HIS A 219 -10.99 40.38 2.68
C HIS A 219 -10.47 39.14 3.43
N LYS A 220 -10.43 37.97 2.77
CA LYS A 220 -9.86 36.75 3.35
C LYS A 220 -8.39 36.97 3.73
N ARG A 221 -7.63 37.60 2.83
CA ARG A 221 -6.23 37.96 3.09
C ARG A 221 -6.09 38.92 4.27
N GLN A 222 -6.89 39.98 4.32
CA GLN A 222 -6.91 40.92 5.45
C GLN A 222 -7.21 40.20 6.77
N ILE A 223 -8.18 39.29 6.79
CA ILE A 223 -8.50 38.50 7.98
C ILE A 223 -7.30 37.65 8.42
N LEU A 224 -6.61 37.01 7.48
CA LEU A 224 -5.42 36.22 7.79
C LEU A 224 -4.28 37.11 8.30
N GLU A 225 -4.11 38.31 7.74
CA GLU A 225 -3.12 39.30 8.19
C GLU A 225 -3.40 39.77 9.61
N VAL A 226 -4.66 40.12 9.91
CA VAL A 226 -5.08 40.50 11.26
C VAL A 226 -4.89 39.35 12.25
N LYS A 227 -5.25 38.12 11.88
CA LYS A 227 -5.02 36.93 12.73
C LYS A 227 -3.53 36.71 12.99
N ALA A 228 -2.69 36.81 11.97
CA ALA A 228 -1.25 36.68 12.10
C ALA A 228 -0.66 37.79 12.98
N SER A 229 -1.09 39.04 12.77
CA SER A 229 -0.70 40.19 13.58
C SER A 229 -1.11 40.02 15.05
N LEU A 230 -2.33 39.55 15.31
CA LEU A 230 -2.82 39.29 16.67
C LEU A 230 -1.97 38.21 17.34
N HIS A 231 -1.78 37.06 16.67
CA HIS A 231 -0.92 35.98 17.18
C HIS A 231 0.51 36.48 17.45
N ASN A 232 1.09 37.26 16.54
CA ASN A 232 2.43 37.82 16.69
C ASN A 232 2.50 38.82 17.84
N SER A 233 1.49 39.66 18.03
CA SER A 233 1.43 40.59 19.16
C SER A 233 1.33 39.84 20.50
N GLU A 234 0.56 38.74 20.55
CA GLU A 234 0.46 37.89 21.73
C GLU A 234 1.78 37.14 21.99
N ALA A 235 2.40 36.59 20.95
CA ALA A 235 3.70 35.92 21.05
C ALA A 235 4.77 36.88 21.55
N ARG A 236 4.84 38.11 21.03
CA ARG A 236 5.75 39.16 21.51
C ARG A 236 5.49 39.51 22.95
N ARG A 237 4.22 39.69 23.34
CA ARG A 237 3.85 39.95 24.75
C ARG A 237 4.29 38.80 25.66
N TYR A 238 4.09 37.57 25.23
CA TYR A 238 4.49 36.39 26.00
C TYR A 238 6.01 36.32 26.15
N ASN A 239 6.75 36.51 25.06
CA ASN A 239 8.22 36.51 25.07
C ASN A 239 8.77 37.67 25.91
N ALA A 240 8.13 38.85 25.89
CA ALA A 240 8.52 40.00 26.69
C ALA A 240 8.40 39.76 28.20
N LEU A 241 7.40 38.96 28.61
CA LEU A 241 7.18 38.60 30.01
C LEU A 241 8.17 37.53 30.52
N GLN A 242 9.01 36.95 29.66
CA GLN A 242 10.07 36.02 30.06
C GLN A 242 11.28 36.76 30.65
N THR A 243 11.02 37.67 31.57
CA THR A 243 12.00 38.54 32.24
C THR A 243 12.88 37.81 33.24
N ILE A 244 12.56 36.55 33.56
CA ILE A 244 13.41 35.69 34.40
C ILE A 244 14.27 34.86 33.45
N PRO A 245 15.58 35.15 33.34
CA PRO A 245 16.50 34.56 32.37
C PRO A 245 16.83 33.13 32.78
N GLY A 246 15.88 32.22 32.61
CA GLY A 246 16.18 30.80 32.52
C GLY A 246 16.66 30.51 31.10
N PRO A 247 17.82 29.86 30.88
CA PRO A 247 18.28 29.50 29.53
C PRO A 247 17.27 28.61 28.78
N ASN A 248 16.38 27.94 29.51
CA ASN A 248 15.36 27.03 29.00
C ASN A 248 13.97 27.67 28.85
N ALA A 249 13.86 29.00 28.90
CA ALA A 249 12.58 29.68 28.71
C ALA A 249 12.11 29.48 27.26
N ARG A 250 10.91 28.90 27.09
CA ARG A 250 10.38 28.53 25.77
C ARG A 250 9.82 29.75 25.05
N LEU A 251 10.41 30.11 23.91
CA LEU A 251 9.92 31.19 23.07
C LEU A 251 8.66 30.75 22.32
N ARG A 252 7.65 31.62 22.24
CA ARG A 252 6.50 31.41 21.36
C ARG A 252 6.88 31.82 19.94
N PRO A 253 6.65 30.94 18.93
CA PRO A 253 6.99 31.23 17.56
C PRO A 253 6.08 32.30 16.95
N LEU A 254 6.71 33.23 16.25
CA LEU A 254 6.01 34.23 15.44
C LEU A 254 5.67 33.62 14.07
N LEU A 255 4.50 33.97 13.56
CA LEU A 255 4.06 33.65 12.21
C LEU A 255 4.73 34.60 11.23
N ARG A 256 5.16 34.06 10.09
CA ARG A 256 5.77 34.85 9.01
C ARG A 256 4.75 35.84 8.42
N PRO A 257 5.19 37.01 7.94
CA PRO A 257 4.30 37.92 7.23
C PRO A 257 3.71 37.19 6.01
N LEU A 258 2.44 37.45 5.72
CA LEU A 258 1.82 36.91 4.51
C LEU A 258 2.59 37.44 3.29
N PRO A 259 2.97 36.59 2.33
CA PRO A 259 3.64 37.06 1.12
C PRO A 259 2.75 38.11 0.46
N THR A 260 3.33 39.25 0.11
CA THR A 260 2.61 40.23 -0.69
C THR A 260 2.29 39.62 -2.06
N PRO A 261 1.19 40.01 -2.74
CA PRO A 261 0.81 39.50 -4.05
C PRO A 261 1.95 39.64 -5.06
N GLU A 262 2.75 40.69 -4.91
CA GLU A 262 3.96 40.98 -5.69
C GLU A 262 5.11 39.99 -5.42
N GLN A 263 5.21 39.46 -4.19
CA GLN A 263 6.25 38.51 -3.77
C GLN A 263 5.82 37.05 -3.92
N SER A 264 4.52 36.79 -4.06
CA SER A 264 4.10 35.46 -4.47
C SER A 264 4.67 35.28 -5.87
N PRO A 265 5.53 34.27 -6.10
CA PRO A 265 5.98 33.99 -7.45
C PRO A 265 4.70 33.79 -8.24
N VAL A 266 4.38 34.75 -9.12
CA VAL A 266 3.36 34.58 -10.13
C VAL A 266 3.84 33.35 -10.85
N ILE A 267 3.26 32.21 -10.51
CA ILE A 267 3.39 31.00 -11.30
C ILE A 267 2.70 31.44 -12.57
N LEU A 268 3.47 32.03 -13.49
CA LEU A 268 3.11 32.12 -14.87
C LEU A 268 2.95 30.66 -15.24
N ILE A 269 1.73 30.17 -15.08
CA ILE A 269 1.27 28.95 -15.68
C ILE A 269 1.37 29.31 -17.15
N SER A 270 2.56 29.10 -17.72
CA SER A 270 2.79 29.20 -19.14
C SER A 270 1.63 28.44 -19.75
N PRO A 271 0.68 29.12 -20.42
CA PRO A 271 -0.45 28.43 -21.00
C PRO A 271 0.18 27.42 -21.92
N SER A 272 0.08 26.14 -21.54
CA SER A 272 0.57 25.02 -22.31
C SER A 272 -0.08 25.20 -23.67
N SER A 273 0.70 25.74 -24.59
CA SER A 273 0.32 25.97 -25.95
C SER A 273 -0.06 24.59 -26.47
N SER A 274 -1.36 24.47 -26.71
CA SER A 274 -2.00 23.61 -27.70
C SER A 274 -1.00 22.78 -28.54
N PRO A 275 -1.20 21.46 -28.67
CA PRO A 275 -0.38 20.64 -29.56
C PRO A 275 -0.67 21.04 -31.01
N GLY A 276 0.03 22.06 -31.47
CA GLY A 276 0.19 22.36 -32.88
C GLY A 276 1.03 21.26 -33.50
N GLU A 277 0.37 20.49 -34.37
CA GLU A 277 0.92 19.61 -35.39
C GLU A 277 2.37 19.99 -35.78
N SER A 278 3.33 19.20 -35.31
CA SER A 278 4.64 19.12 -35.95
C SER A 278 4.69 17.84 -36.77
N PRO A 279 4.99 17.91 -38.08
CA PRO A 279 5.12 16.72 -38.92
C PRO A 279 6.47 16.05 -38.58
N THR A 280 6.42 14.86 -38.01
CA THR A 280 7.61 14.02 -37.85
C THR A 280 8.03 13.43 -39.20
N PRO A 281 9.35 13.40 -39.50
CA PRO A 281 9.87 12.59 -40.59
C PRO A 281 9.92 11.12 -40.19
N VAL A 282 9.62 10.28 -41.18
CA VAL A 282 9.61 8.81 -41.14
C VAL A 282 10.98 8.29 -40.69
N SER A 283 11.03 7.65 -39.51
CA SER A 283 12.15 6.80 -39.09
C SER A 283 11.61 5.41 -38.77
N ALA A 284 12.04 4.45 -39.57
CA ALA A 284 11.60 3.07 -39.56
C ALA A 284 12.47 2.24 -38.63
N PHE A 285 12.06 2.03 -37.37
CA PHE A 285 12.46 0.87 -36.57
C PHE A 285 11.41 0.58 -35.47
N PRO A 286 10.90 -0.66 -35.35
CA PRO A 286 9.97 -1.03 -34.29
C PRO A 286 10.77 -1.51 -33.07
N HIS A 287 10.95 -0.65 -32.07
CA HIS A 287 11.31 -1.10 -30.72
C HIS A 287 10.10 -1.00 -29.80
N VAL A 288 9.66 -2.17 -29.35
CA VAL A 288 8.56 -2.36 -28.39
C VAL A 288 8.98 -1.77 -27.04
N PRO A 289 8.32 -0.73 -26.50
CA PRO A 289 8.51 -0.31 -25.13
C PRO A 289 7.61 -1.14 -24.21
N ALA A 290 8.20 -1.69 -23.15
CA ALA A 290 7.48 -2.40 -22.10
C ALA A 290 6.43 -1.50 -21.43
N PRO A 291 5.26 -2.05 -21.02
CA PRO A 291 4.19 -1.29 -20.40
C PRO A 291 4.54 -0.97 -18.95
N THR A 292 5.09 0.22 -18.69
CA THR A 292 5.09 0.79 -17.33
C THR A 292 3.75 1.51 -17.09
N PRO A 293 3.04 1.21 -16.01
CA PRO A 293 1.77 1.87 -15.69
C PRO A 293 2.08 3.28 -15.19
N ILE A 294 2.03 4.25 -16.11
CA ILE A 294 1.99 5.67 -15.76
C ILE A 294 0.62 5.92 -15.12
N LYS A 295 0.56 5.86 -13.79
CA LYS A 295 -0.52 6.46 -13.02
C LYS A 295 -0.52 7.96 -13.33
N ARG A 296 -1.35 8.38 -14.29
CA ARG A 296 -1.75 9.78 -14.43
C ARG A 296 -2.49 10.14 -13.15
N SER A 297 -1.78 10.65 -12.16
CA SER A 297 -2.36 11.48 -11.12
C SER A 297 -3.03 12.64 -11.84
N ILE A 298 -4.35 12.56 -11.99
CA ILE A 298 -5.20 13.63 -12.50
C ILE A 298 -4.92 14.81 -11.60
N SER A 299 -4.16 15.77 -12.12
CA SER A 299 -3.90 17.06 -11.51
C SER A 299 -5.26 17.68 -11.19
N HIS A 300 -5.58 17.78 -9.90
CA HIS A 300 -6.74 18.52 -9.44
C HIS A 300 -6.70 19.93 -10.06
N PRO A 301 -7.65 20.28 -10.93
CA PRO A 301 -7.57 21.52 -11.68
C PRO A 301 -7.92 22.65 -10.72
N LEU A 302 -6.91 23.49 -10.43
CA LEU A 302 -7.07 24.91 -10.14
C LEU A 302 -8.36 25.23 -9.37
N ARG A 303 -8.45 24.69 -8.15
CA ARG A 303 -9.17 25.40 -7.09
C ARG A 303 -8.46 26.75 -7.07
N SER A 304 -9.20 27.84 -7.25
CA SER A 304 -8.71 29.22 -7.08
C SER A 304 -8.29 29.39 -5.62
N ALA A 305 -7.20 28.72 -5.30
CA ALA A 305 -6.60 28.62 -4.01
C ALA A 305 -5.59 29.74 -4.03
N VAL A 306 -6.01 30.89 -3.51
CA VAL A 306 -5.14 31.49 -2.49
C VAL A 306 -4.78 30.30 -1.60
N PRO A 307 -3.54 29.82 -1.63
CA PRO A 307 -3.19 28.65 -0.84
C PRO A 307 -3.58 29.03 0.58
N ASP A 308 -4.52 28.30 1.18
CA ASP A 308 -4.62 28.25 2.64
C ASP A 308 -3.40 27.46 3.13
N THR A 309 -2.21 27.87 2.70
CA THR A 309 -0.98 27.49 3.35
C THR A 309 -1.18 27.98 4.77
N PRO A 310 -1.26 27.07 5.75
CA PRO A 310 -1.40 27.47 7.13
C PRO A 310 -0.31 28.49 7.42
N LEU A 311 -0.64 29.50 8.22
CA LEU A 311 0.32 30.45 8.75
C LEU A 311 1.29 29.64 9.62
N THR A 312 2.29 29.03 8.99
CA THR A 312 3.23 28.13 9.64
C THR A 312 4.42 28.98 10.09
N PRO A 313 4.83 28.87 11.37
CA PRO A 313 6.05 29.52 11.83
C PRO A 313 7.27 29.07 11.00
N SER A 314 8.33 29.87 11.03
CA SER A 314 9.60 29.48 10.40
C SER A 314 10.07 28.13 10.96
N GLN A 315 10.61 27.26 10.09
CA GLN A 315 11.16 25.96 10.51
C GLN A 315 12.41 26.12 11.39
N ILE A 316 13.13 27.24 11.22
CA ILE A 316 14.35 27.58 11.96
C ILE A 316 14.05 28.46 13.18
N PHE A 317 12.78 28.66 13.56
CA PHE A 317 12.45 29.46 14.73
C PHE A 317 12.96 28.78 16.02
N PRO A 318 13.82 29.43 16.81
CA PRO A 318 14.40 28.83 18.01
C PRO A 318 13.34 28.59 19.08
N ARG A 319 13.38 27.41 19.71
CA ARG A 319 12.41 27.01 20.74
C ARG A 319 12.63 27.73 22.06
N ASP A 320 13.84 28.19 22.31
CA ASP A 320 14.30 28.80 23.56
C ASP A 320 15.44 29.81 23.30
N LEU A 321 15.76 30.61 24.31
CA LEU A 321 16.83 31.61 24.21
C LEU A 321 18.20 30.96 23.99
N SER A 322 18.44 29.76 24.53
CA SER A 322 19.69 29.04 24.31
C SER A 322 19.89 28.68 22.83
N ALA A 323 18.86 28.13 22.17
CA ALA A 323 18.92 27.85 20.75
C ALA A 323 19.06 29.12 19.90
N LEU A 324 18.47 30.24 20.34
CA LEU A 324 18.61 31.53 19.65
C LEU A 324 20.06 32.01 19.63
N PHE A 325 20.78 31.91 20.76
CA PHE A 325 22.21 32.27 20.84
C PHE A 325 23.14 31.23 20.19
N ALA A 326 22.66 30.00 20.00
CA ALA A 326 23.39 28.95 19.31
C ALA A 326 23.24 29.01 17.77
N LEU A 327 22.38 29.89 17.25
CA LEU A 327 22.21 30.06 15.80
C LEU A 327 23.50 30.57 15.17
N SER A 328 23.87 29.98 14.04
CA SER A 328 24.95 30.52 13.22
C SER A 328 24.59 31.89 12.62
N GLN A 329 25.60 32.64 12.18
CA GLN A 329 25.40 33.93 11.52
C GLN A 329 24.52 33.80 10.26
N GLU A 330 24.71 32.75 9.47
CA GLU A 330 23.90 32.47 8.28
C GLU A 330 22.44 32.16 8.63
N GLU A 331 22.19 31.38 9.69
CA GLU A 331 20.85 31.07 10.16
C GLU A 331 20.14 32.30 10.71
N ALA A 332 20.84 33.15 11.46
CA ALA A 332 20.30 34.42 11.95
C ALA A 332 19.88 35.34 10.80
N ARG A 333 20.72 35.49 9.77
CA ARG A 333 20.40 36.25 8.55
C ARG A 333 19.22 35.65 7.79
N ARG A 334 19.21 34.33 7.60
CA ARG A 334 18.09 33.62 6.96
C ARG A 334 16.79 33.84 7.72
N LEU A 335 16.86 33.87 9.05
CA LEU A 335 15.71 34.11 9.90
C LEU A 335 15.21 35.55 9.71
N LEU A 336 16.10 36.56 9.76
CA LEU A 336 15.72 37.94 9.45
C LEU A 336 15.04 38.06 8.07
N HIS A 337 15.57 37.37 7.06
CA HIS A 337 15.00 37.36 5.70
C HIS A 337 13.59 36.75 5.68
N GLU A 338 13.39 35.60 6.33
CA GLU A 338 12.08 34.94 6.40
C GLU A 338 11.01 35.79 7.12
N TYR A 339 11.42 36.69 8.00
CA TYR A 339 10.53 37.63 8.70
C TYR A 339 10.48 39.02 8.06
N GLY A 340 11.19 39.25 6.95
CA GLY A 340 11.24 40.53 6.25
C GLY A 340 11.93 41.65 7.06
N LEU A 341 12.91 41.28 7.89
CA LEU A 341 13.67 42.17 8.76
C LEU A 341 15.05 42.51 8.22
N ASP A 342 15.38 42.02 7.02
CA ASP A 342 16.62 42.36 6.33
C ASP A 342 16.72 43.87 6.21
N SER A 343 17.48 44.44 7.14
CA SER A 343 17.71 45.86 7.18
C SER A 343 18.53 46.17 5.94
N ALA A 344 18.12 47.21 5.22
CA ALA A 344 18.71 47.72 3.98
C ALA A 344 20.20 48.13 4.06
N THR A 345 20.92 47.66 5.08
CA THR A 345 22.34 47.89 5.36
C THR A 345 23.24 46.73 4.96
N ALA A 346 22.70 45.58 4.56
CA ALA A 346 23.45 44.67 3.69
C ALA A 346 23.53 45.33 2.31
N SER A 347 24.34 46.40 2.20
CA SER A 347 24.90 46.79 0.92
C SER A 347 25.38 45.49 0.31
N PRO A 348 24.88 45.06 -0.86
CA PRO A 348 25.42 43.89 -1.52
C PRO A 348 26.91 44.14 -1.51
N VAL A 349 27.65 43.28 -0.81
CA VAL A 349 29.09 43.22 -0.94
C VAL A 349 29.23 43.16 -2.45
N LYS A 350 29.69 44.26 -3.04
CA LYS A 350 30.10 44.27 -4.42
C LYS A 350 31.17 43.21 -4.40
N GLU A 351 30.78 42.01 -4.78
CA GLU A 351 31.64 40.99 -5.33
C GLU A 351 32.16 41.65 -6.60
N SER A 352 33.03 42.64 -6.43
CA SER A 352 33.90 43.12 -7.47
C SER A 352 34.78 41.91 -7.72
N ALA A 353 34.33 41.08 -8.65
CA ALA A 353 35.14 40.16 -9.39
C ALA A 353 36.28 41.00 -9.98
N LYS A 354 37.31 41.23 -9.17
CA LYS A 354 38.54 41.88 -9.58
C LYS A 354 39.22 40.82 -10.46
N PRO A 355 39.32 41.03 -11.78
CA PRO A 355 39.94 40.05 -12.64
C PRO A 355 41.38 39.84 -12.18
N LYS A 356 41.67 38.59 -11.92
CA LYS A 356 42.94 37.98 -11.55
C LYS A 356 44.06 38.49 -12.47
N ALA A 357 44.84 39.48 -12.03
CA ALA A 357 46.10 39.84 -12.67
C ALA A 357 47.09 40.42 -11.64
N LEU A 358 48.08 39.57 -11.33
CA LEU A 358 49.45 39.88 -10.87
C LEU A 358 49.68 40.30 -9.40
N ALA A 359 50.14 39.29 -8.65
CA ALA A 359 51.23 39.27 -7.67
C ALA A 359 51.75 40.59 -7.06
N SER A 360 51.45 40.78 -5.78
CA SER A 360 52.32 41.41 -4.76
C SER A 360 51.83 40.96 -3.38
N VAL A 361 52.47 39.97 -2.76
CA VAL A 361 53.40 40.12 -1.62
C VAL A 361 52.70 40.62 -0.35
N ASP A 362 52.62 39.68 0.59
CA ASP A 362 52.35 39.74 2.04
C ASP A 362 52.15 41.13 2.67
N GLU A 363 50.93 41.40 3.12
CA GLU A 363 50.67 42.08 4.39
C GLU A 363 49.57 41.34 5.16
N GLU A 364 49.81 41.13 6.46
CA GLU A 364 48.98 40.38 7.39
C GLU A 364 47.60 41.04 7.58
N THR A 365 46.59 40.55 6.85
CA THR A 365 45.17 40.83 7.10
C THR A 365 44.65 39.97 8.25
N THR A 366 44.84 40.43 9.49
CA THR A 366 44.33 39.78 10.72
C THR A 366 43.09 40.47 11.30
N ASP A 367 42.55 41.51 10.65
CA ASP A 367 41.45 42.32 11.19
C ASP A 367 40.03 41.88 10.76
N SER A 368 39.85 40.78 10.02
CA SER A 368 38.54 40.42 9.45
C SER A 368 37.60 39.60 10.37
N GLU A 369 38.10 38.96 11.43
CA GLU A 369 37.25 38.10 12.29
C GLU A 369 36.41 38.89 13.33
N GLU A 370 36.82 40.11 13.69
CA GLU A 370 36.09 40.95 14.64
C GLU A 370 34.78 41.51 14.03
N ASP A 371 34.80 41.82 12.73
CA ASP A 371 33.64 42.37 11.99
C ASP A 371 32.48 41.36 11.89
N ASP A 372 32.79 40.06 11.73
CA ASP A 372 31.77 39.02 11.59
C ASP A 372 31.01 38.77 12.90
N SER A 373 31.73 38.83 14.03
CA SER A 373 31.16 38.70 15.37
C SER A 373 30.24 39.86 15.70
N GLU A 374 30.62 41.09 15.33
CA GLU A 374 29.76 42.26 15.54
C GLU A 374 28.51 42.24 14.65
N ALA A 375 28.66 41.81 13.38
CA ALA A 375 27.52 41.64 12.47
C ALA A 375 26.52 40.60 12.99
N HIS A 376 27.00 39.45 13.47
CA HIS A 376 26.14 38.41 14.05
C HIS A 376 25.37 38.92 15.29
N ALA A 377 26.05 39.62 16.19
CA ALA A 377 25.40 40.22 17.36
C ALA A 377 24.33 41.25 16.97
N ARG A 378 24.56 42.06 15.94
CA ARG A 378 23.57 43.01 15.41
C ARG A 378 22.34 42.29 14.83
N ASP A 379 22.54 41.21 14.09
CA ASP A 379 21.47 40.40 13.50
C ASP A 379 20.59 39.76 14.59
N LEU A 380 21.21 39.14 15.60
CA LEU A 380 20.51 38.57 16.76
C LEU A 380 19.75 39.64 17.55
N ASN A 381 20.37 40.79 17.81
CA ASN A 381 19.73 41.90 18.52
C ASN A 381 18.51 42.45 17.78
N THR A 382 18.62 42.56 16.45
CA THR A 382 17.50 42.98 15.59
C THR A 382 16.35 41.99 15.69
N PHE A 383 16.64 40.69 15.65
CA PHE A 383 15.62 39.66 15.78
C PHE A 383 15.03 39.59 17.19
N MET A 384 15.84 39.69 18.25
CA MET A 384 15.40 39.72 19.66
C MET A 384 14.42 40.87 19.91
N ALA A 385 14.74 42.06 19.38
CA ALA A 385 13.84 43.20 19.43
C ALA A 385 12.51 42.92 18.70
N HIS A 386 12.56 42.24 17.54
CA HIS A 386 11.36 41.87 16.79
C HIS A 386 10.47 40.85 17.51
N ILE A 387 11.05 39.86 18.19
CA ILE A 387 10.28 38.86 18.96
C ILE A 387 9.81 39.39 20.32
N GLY A 388 10.14 40.63 20.67
CA GLY A 388 9.72 41.30 21.89
C GLY A 388 10.51 40.88 23.14
N VAL A 389 11.63 40.20 22.99
CA VAL A 389 12.48 39.87 24.15
C VAL A 389 13.22 41.15 24.57
N PRO A 390 12.98 41.66 25.80
CA PRO A 390 13.63 42.88 26.27
C PRO A 390 15.15 42.69 26.27
N PHE A 391 15.83 43.67 25.70
CA PHE A 391 17.27 43.68 25.46
C PHE A 391 18.04 43.33 26.74
N LEU A 392 18.74 42.20 26.74
CA LEU A 392 19.65 41.77 27.82
C LEU A 392 21.01 41.34 27.26
N MET A 393 21.37 41.79 26.05
CA MET A 393 22.78 41.83 25.69
C MET A 393 23.39 43.03 26.40
N ILE A 394 24.08 42.75 27.51
CA ILE A 394 25.15 43.61 28.01
C ILE A 394 26.00 43.90 26.77
N PRO A 395 26.15 45.17 26.34
CA PRO A 395 26.98 45.52 25.20
C PRO A 395 28.31 44.80 25.40
N ALA A 396 28.75 44.01 24.41
CA ALA A 396 30.10 43.45 24.44
C ALA A 396 30.99 44.61 24.87
N PRO A 397 31.70 44.51 26.01
CA PRO A 397 32.48 45.62 26.52
C PRO A 397 33.33 46.04 25.35
N LYS A 398 33.04 47.21 24.79
CA LYS A 398 33.87 47.79 23.75
C LYS A 398 35.18 47.95 24.48
N GLU A 399 36.11 47.03 24.26
CA GLU A 399 37.48 47.23 24.64
C GLU A 399 37.80 48.55 23.98
N LYS A 400 37.84 49.61 24.80
CA LYS A 400 38.35 50.87 24.36
C LYS A 400 39.76 50.50 24.00
N LYS A 401 40.02 50.31 22.70
CA LYS A 401 41.36 50.24 22.15
C LYS A 401 42.00 51.53 22.63
N ASP A 402 42.71 51.43 23.76
CA ASP A 402 43.44 52.52 24.38
C ASP A 402 44.60 52.84 23.43
N GLU A 403 44.29 53.46 22.29
CA GLU A 403 45.24 54.04 21.34
C GLU A 403 46.03 55.20 21.97
N SER A 404 45.80 55.49 23.26
CA SER A 404 46.51 56.50 24.02
C SER A 404 47.31 55.93 25.20
N ALA A 405 47.75 54.68 25.18
CA ALA A 405 48.85 54.26 26.07
C ALA A 405 50.16 54.90 25.57
N PRO A 406 50.73 55.92 26.26
CA PRO A 406 51.98 56.54 25.81
C PRO A 406 53.11 55.53 25.94
N MET A 407 53.90 55.42 24.88
CA MET A 407 55.09 54.56 24.82
C MET A 407 55.91 54.60 26.11
N SER A 408 56.15 53.41 26.65
CA SER A 408 57.14 53.08 27.68
C SER A 408 58.33 54.05 27.70
N ALA A 409 58.52 54.73 28.84
CA ALA A 409 59.55 55.74 29.08
C ALA A 409 61.01 55.21 29.05
N ARG A 410 61.24 53.98 28.58
CA ARG A 410 62.56 53.33 28.61
C ARG A 410 63.48 53.71 27.43
N THR A 411 62.97 54.42 26.42
CA THR A 411 63.74 54.76 25.20
C THR A 411 64.25 56.21 25.13
N ARG A 412 63.94 57.09 26.11
CA ARG A 412 64.31 58.52 26.06
C ARG A 412 65.68 58.90 26.64
N ARG A 413 66.54 57.95 27.03
CA ARG A 413 67.81 58.26 27.75
C ARG A 413 69.07 58.43 26.89
N ARG A 414 69.00 58.48 25.55
CA ARG A 414 70.23 58.48 24.71
C ARG A 414 70.45 59.63 23.73
N THR A 415 69.59 60.62 23.70
CA THR A 415 69.78 61.83 22.90
C THR A 415 69.27 62.96 23.77
N LEU A 416 70.11 63.72 24.46
CA LEU A 416 70.71 64.94 23.92
C LEU A 416 71.82 65.37 24.89
N LEU A 417 73.05 64.97 24.61
CA LEU A 417 74.25 65.66 25.06
C LEU A 417 74.68 66.56 23.90
N THR A 418 74.50 67.86 24.03
CA THR A 418 75.36 68.85 23.35
C THR A 418 75.28 70.21 24.06
N PRO A 419 76.44 70.83 24.38
CA PRO A 419 76.53 72.05 25.18
C PRO A 419 76.73 73.29 24.31
N LEU A 420 76.15 74.44 24.66
CA LEU A 420 76.51 75.77 24.13
C LEU A 420 76.24 76.78 25.26
N ILE A 421 77.27 77.34 25.91
CA ILE A 421 78.17 78.44 25.50
C ILE A 421 77.55 79.83 25.77
N ILE A 422 78.07 80.39 26.87
CA ILE A 422 78.36 81.78 27.25
C ILE A 422 78.14 82.87 26.18
N LYS A 423 77.46 83.96 26.58
CA LYS A 423 77.99 85.34 26.50
C LYS A 423 77.41 86.21 27.60
#